data_AF-A0A3N5L1G2-F1
#
_entry.id   AF-A0A3N5L1G2-F1
#
_cell.length_a   1.000
_cell.length_b   1.000
_cell.length_c   1.000
_cell.angle_alpha   90.00
_cell.angle_beta   90.00
_cell.angle_gamma   90.00
#
_symmetry.space_group_name_H-M   'P 1'
#
loop_
_entity.id
_entity.type
_entity.pdbx_description
1 polymer ?
#
loop_
_entity_poly.entity_id
_entity_poly.type
_entity_poly.pdbx_seq_one_letter_code
_entity_poly.pdbx_strand_id
1 'polypeptide(L)'
;MTPTRRLAHHLRARHDATCLAAGLDAWVAPDVLPWDEFVARAYARDRGRGGRTGRWLPASAALLVWERIIREDPELDPMMSPAGLARVAAQSWRRA
;
A
#
# COMPACT_ATOMS: atom_id res chain seq x y z
N MET A 1 1.65 -1.51 13.84
CA MET A 1 1.39 -1.04 12.46
C MET A 1 1.23 0.46 12.49
N THR A 2 1.61 1.17 11.43
CA THR A 2 1.54 2.64 11.37
C THR A 2 0.86 3.13 10.10
N PRO A 3 0.24 4.32 10.11
CA PRO A 3 -0.28 4.94 8.89
C PRO A 3 0.80 5.38 7.91
N THR A 4 2.02 5.67 8.38
CA THR A 4 3.10 6.20 7.51
C THR A 4 4.44 5.52 7.75
N ARG A 5 5.29 5.54 6.70
CA ARG A 5 6.71 5.17 6.76
C ARG A 5 7.50 6.01 7.74
N ARG A 6 7.23 7.32 7.79
CA ARG A 6 7.91 8.23 8.71
C ARG A 6 7.69 7.82 10.17
N LEU A 7 6.44 7.48 10.53
CA LEU A 7 6.13 7.03 11.87
C LEU A 7 6.71 5.65 12.17
N ALA A 8 6.70 4.72 11.21
CA ALA A 8 7.34 3.41 11.39
C ALA A 8 8.84 3.56 11.71
N HIS A 9 9.54 4.39 10.92
CA HIS A 9 10.95 4.67 11.11
C HIS A 9 11.23 5.34 12.46
N HIS A 10 10.43 6.34 12.84
CA HIS A 10 10.56 7.01 14.13
C HIS A 10 10.39 6.05 15.31
N LEU A 11 9.40 5.16 15.27
CA LEU A 11 9.18 4.17 16.33
C LEU A 11 10.33 3.17 16.43
N ARG A 12 10.92 2.79 15.30
CA ARG A 12 12.09 1.90 15.28
C ARG A 12 13.31 2.57 15.89
N ALA A 13 13.63 3.80 15.47
CA ALA A 13 14.72 4.57 16.03
C ALA A 13 14.58 4.80 17.55
N ARG A 14 13.35 5.06 18.02
CA ARG A 14 13.07 5.20 19.46
C ARG A 14 13.30 3.89 20.23
N HIS A 15 12.96 2.75 19.64
CA HIS A 15 13.22 1.44 20.25
C HIS A 15 14.72 1.17 20.32
N ASP A 16 15.45 1.41 19.23
CA ASP A 16 16.90 1.23 19.17
C ASP A 16 17.63 2.10 20.21
N ALA A 17 17.22 3.37 20.35
CA ALA A 17 17.74 4.25 21.40
C ALA A 17 17.46 3.74 22.82
N THR A 18 16.32 3.08 23.03
CA THR A 18 15.96 2.49 24.33
C THR A 18 16.83 1.28 24.65
N CYS A 19 17.08 0.42 23.65
CA CYS A 19 17.94 -0.75 23.82
C CYS A 19 19.40 -0.36 24.08
N LEU A 20 19.91 0.65 23.37
CA LEU A 20 21.23 1.22 23.61
C LEU A 20 21.34 1.80 25.02
N ALA A 21 20.35 2.58 25.47
CA ALA A 21 20.33 3.12 26.82
C ALA A 21 20.26 2.04 27.91
N ALA A 22 19.71 0.87 27.59
CA ALA A 22 19.71 -0.31 28.45
C ALA A 22 21.03 -1.11 28.42
N GLY A 23 22.03 -0.66 27.65
CA GLY A 23 23.33 -1.33 27.54
C GLY A 23 23.30 -2.64 26.74
N LEU A 24 22.29 -2.83 25.89
CA LEU A 24 22.23 -3.99 25.01
C LEU A 24 23.14 -3.78 23.80
N ASP A 25 23.93 -4.79 23.46
CA ASP A 25 24.76 -4.80 22.23
C ASP A 25 24.04 -5.45 21.04
N ALA A 26 22.96 -6.19 21.30
CA ALA A 26 22.11 -6.80 20.27
C ALA A 26 20.67 -6.95 20.78
N TRP A 27 19.69 -6.65 19.91
CA TRP A 27 18.27 -6.83 20.20
C TRP A 27 17.50 -7.22 18.94
N VAL A 28 16.34 -7.84 19.15
CA VAL A 28 15.43 -8.17 18.05
C VAL A 28 14.80 -6.89 17.55
N ALA A 29 15.00 -6.59 16.28
CA ALA A 29 14.47 -5.37 15.71
C ALA A 29 12.93 -5.44 15.60
N PRO A 30 12.21 -4.39 16.01
CA PRO A 30 10.76 -4.44 16.11
C PRO A 30 10.11 -4.45 14.72
N ASP A 31 9.10 -5.30 14.54
CA ASP A 31 8.34 -5.44 13.29
C ASP A 31 7.29 -4.33 13.13
N VAL A 32 7.76 -3.08 13.05
CA VAL A 32 6.92 -1.91 12.82
C VAL A 32 6.80 -1.65 11.33
N LEU A 33 5.63 -1.94 10.77
CA LEU A 33 5.33 -1.73 9.36
C LEU A 33 4.26 -0.65 9.14
N PRO A 34 4.41 0.16 8.07
CA PRO A 34 3.31 0.91 7.49
C PRO A 34 2.15 0.00 7.07
N TRP A 35 0.92 0.53 7.06
CA TRP A 35 -0.28 -0.19 6.66
C TRP A 35 -0.13 -0.84 5.27
N ASP A 36 0.31 -0.08 4.28
CA ASP A 36 0.46 -0.59 2.90
C ASP A 36 1.45 -1.76 2.81
N GLU A 37 2.55 -1.71 3.56
CA GLU A 37 3.55 -2.77 3.61
C GLU A 37 3.04 -4.00 4.35
N PHE A 38 2.27 -3.80 5.42
CA PHE A 38 1.58 -4.89 6.10
C PHE A 38 0.60 -5.61 5.16
N VAL A 39 -0.23 -4.88 4.43
CA VAL A 39 -1.20 -5.46 3.49
C VAL A 39 -0.49 -6.22 2.37
N ALA A 40 0.57 -5.63 1.79
CA ALA A 40 1.37 -6.31 0.77
C ALA A 40 2.01 -7.61 1.31
N ARG A 41 2.56 -7.56 2.53
CA ARG A 41 3.14 -8.74 3.20
C ARG A 41 2.10 -9.81 3.50
N ALA A 42 0.90 -9.42 3.94
CA ALA A 42 -0.20 -10.33 4.19
C ALA A 42 -0.68 -11.01 2.90
N TYR A 43 -0.84 -10.24 1.83
CA TYR A 43 -1.19 -10.75 0.51
C TYR A 43 -0.16 -11.77 -0.01
N ALA A 44 1.14 -11.46 0.09
CA ALA A 44 2.19 -12.36 -0.35
C ALA A 44 2.18 -13.70 0.41
N ARG A 45 1.98 -13.66 1.73
CA ARG A 45 1.87 -14.86 2.57
C ARG A 45 0.67 -15.72 2.20
N ASP A 46 -0.47 -15.10 1.97
CA ASP A 46 -1.71 -15.80 1.66
C ASP A 46 -1.69 -16.41 0.26
N ARG A 47 -1.13 -15.68 -0.72
CA ARG A 47 -0.89 -16.18 -2.07
C ARG A 47 0.06 -17.39 -2.08
N GLY A 48 1.12 -17.36 -1.27
CA GLY A 48 2.06 -18.48 -1.13
C GLY A 48 1.40 -19.76 -0.59
N ARG A 49 0.27 -19.64 0.11
CA ARG A 49 -0.53 -20.77 0.62
C ARG A 49 -1.65 -21.21 -0.34
N GLY A 50 -1.76 -20.59 -1.52
CA GLY A 50 -2.83 -20.84 -2.47
C GLY A 50 -4.17 -20.19 -2.12
N GLY A 51 -4.24 -19.35 -1.08
CA GLY A 51 -5.49 -18.75 -0.59
C GLY A 51 -6.08 -17.65 -1.48
N ARG A 52 -5.27 -17.03 -2.36
CA ARG A 52 -5.70 -15.94 -3.26
C ARG A 52 -5.40 -16.22 -4.72
N THR A 53 -6.45 -16.14 -5.53
CA THR A 53 -6.38 -16.19 -7.00
C THR A 53 -6.22 -14.81 -7.63
N GLY A 54 -6.75 -13.76 -6.99
CA GLY A 54 -6.63 -12.37 -7.45
C GLY A 54 -5.18 -11.88 -7.46
N ARG A 55 -4.81 -11.03 -8.44
CA ARG A 55 -3.46 -10.47 -8.60
C ARG A 55 -3.32 -9.14 -7.87
N TRP A 56 -2.22 -8.95 -7.15
CA TRP A 56 -1.85 -7.63 -6.61
C TRP A 56 -1.55 -6.67 -7.75
N LEU A 57 -2.24 -5.53 -7.78
CA LEU A 57 -2.02 -4.50 -8.77
C LEU A 57 -1.16 -3.38 -8.16
N PRO A 58 0.04 -3.11 -8.70
CA PRO A 58 0.76 -1.89 -8.36
C PRO A 58 -0.05 -0.66 -8.83
N ALA A 59 0.21 0.49 -8.23
CA ALA A 59 -0.55 1.72 -8.51
C ALA A 59 -0.57 2.10 -10.01
N SER A 60 0.51 1.85 -10.74
CA SER A 60 0.58 2.07 -12.19
C SER A 60 -0.36 1.16 -12.98
N ALA A 61 -0.41 -0.13 -12.65
CA ALA A 61 -1.32 -1.09 -13.28
C ALA A 61 -2.78 -0.78 -12.93
N ALA A 62 -3.06 -0.38 -11.68
CA ALA A 62 -4.40 0.02 -11.26
C ALA A 62 -4.91 1.23 -12.08
N LEU A 63 -4.05 2.20 -12.40
CA LEU A 63 -4.43 3.33 -13.26
C LEU A 63 -4.82 2.90 -14.68
N LEU A 64 -4.09 1.97 -15.28
CA LEU A 64 -4.44 1.43 -16.60
C LEU A 64 -5.77 0.68 -16.57
N VAL A 65 -6.05 -0.05 -15.49
CA VAL A 65 -7.34 -0.73 -15.30
C VAL A 65 -8.46 0.29 -15.17
N TRP A 66 -8.28 1.35 -14.39
CA TRP A 66 -9.27 2.43 -14.28
C TRP A 66 -9.52 3.11 -15.62
N GLU A 67 -8.46 3.45 -16.35
CA GLU A 67 -8.59 4.09 -17.66
C GLU A 67 -9.32 3.20 -18.67
N ARG A 68 -9.05 1.89 -18.63
CA ARG A 68 -9.78 0.91 -19.43
C ARG A 68 -11.27 0.86 -19.06
N ILE A 69 -11.60 0.75 -17.76
CA ILE A 69 -12.99 0.72 -17.28
C ILE A 69 -13.75 1.96 -17.75
N ILE A 70 -13.14 3.15 -17.61
CA ILE A 70 -13.76 4.41 -18.01
C ILE A 70 -13.97 4.49 -19.52
N ARG A 71 -13.02 4.00 -20.33
CA ARG A 71 -13.13 4.01 -21.79
C ARG A 71 -14.19 3.03 -22.31
N GLU A 72 -14.39 1.92 -21.61
CA GLU A 72 -15.37 0.89 -21.95
C GLU A 72 -16.78 1.23 -21.45
N ASP A 73 -16.95 2.30 -20.67
CA ASP A 73 -18.23 2.74 -20.10
C ASP A 73 -18.94 3.76 -21.02
N PRO A 74 -20.06 3.39 -21.66
CA PRO A 74 -20.79 4.28 -22.57
C PRO A 74 -21.40 5.51 -21.88
N GLU A 75 -21.65 5.45 -20.56
CA GLU A 75 -22.19 6.59 -19.81
C GLU A 75 -21.13 7.66 -19.52
N LEU A 76 -19.85 7.29 -19.60
CA LEU A 76 -18.70 8.16 -19.34
C LEU A 76 -18.04 8.71 -20.62
N ASP A 77 -18.50 8.28 -21.80
CA ASP A 77 -18.03 8.70 -23.13
C ASP A 77 -17.98 10.23 -23.35
N PRO A 78 -18.91 11.06 -22.79
CA PRO A 78 -18.82 12.51 -22.96
C PRO A 78 -17.71 13.19 -22.13
N MET A 79 -17.02 12.47 -21.24
CA MET A 79 -16.07 13.10 -20.32
C MET A 79 -14.69 13.32 -20.96
N MET A 80 -14.24 14.59 -20.96
CA MET A 80 -13.13 15.10 -21.77
C MET A 80 -11.71 14.54 -21.48
N SER A 81 -11.54 13.55 -20.58
CA SER A 81 -10.28 12.79 -20.48
C SER A 81 -10.44 11.51 -19.65
N PRO A 82 -10.43 10.32 -20.29
CA PRO A 82 -10.39 9.04 -19.58
C PRO A 82 -9.23 8.91 -18.60
N ALA A 83 -8.05 9.40 -18.98
CA ALA A 83 -6.86 9.40 -18.11
C ALA A 83 -7.01 10.32 -16.89
N GLY A 84 -7.68 11.48 -17.05
CA GLY A 84 -7.99 12.38 -15.95
C GLY A 84 -8.92 11.74 -14.93
N LEU A 85 -10.00 11.12 -15.41
CA LEU A 85 -10.95 10.40 -14.57
C LEU A 85 -10.34 9.18 -13.87
N ALA A 86 -9.48 8.44 -14.57
CA ALA A 86 -8.78 7.30 -13.99
C ALA A 86 -7.96 7.71 -12.77
N ARG A 87 -7.31 8.89 -12.82
CA ARG A 87 -6.59 9.43 -11.66
C ARG A 87 -7.53 9.80 -10.53
N VAL A 88 -8.67 10.42 -10.81
CA VAL A 88 -9.66 10.81 -9.79
C VAL A 88 -10.24 9.56 -9.12
N ALA A 89 -10.72 8.58 -9.90
CA ALA A 89 -11.23 7.32 -9.39
C ALA A 89 -10.20 6.60 -8.51
N ALA A 90 -8.96 6.47 -9.00
CA ALA A 90 -7.87 5.84 -8.25
C ALA A 90 -7.46 6.60 -6.97
N GLN A 91 -7.67 7.92 -6.92
CA GLN A 91 -7.42 8.71 -5.71
C GLN A 91 -8.56 8.56 -4.70
N SER A 92 -9.82 8.63 -5.15
CA SER A 92 -10.99 8.45 -4.30
C SER A 92 -11.00 7.06 -3.65
N TRP A 93 -10.73 6.01 -4.42
CA TRP A 93 -10.63 4.64 -3.89
C TRP A 93 -9.55 4.47 -2.83
N ARG A 94 -8.44 5.22 -2.91
CA ARG A 94 -7.37 5.17 -1.90
C ARG A 94 -7.70 5.91 -0.61
N ARG A 95 -8.72 6.76 -0.63
CA ARG A 95 -9.15 7.57 0.51
C ARG A 95 -10.42 7.05 1.19
N ALA A 96 -11.20 6.21 0.49
CA ALA A 96 -12.38 5.52 1.00
C ALA A 96 -12.00 4.31 1.86
#